data_AF-A0A7W7ENU9-F1
#
_entry.id   AF-A0A7W7ENU9-F1
#
_cell.length_a   1.000
_cell.length_b   1.000
_cell.length_c   1.000
_cell.angle_alpha   90.00
_cell.angle_beta   90.00
_cell.angle_gamma   90.00
#
_symmetry.space_group_name_H-M   'P 1'
#
loop_
_entity.id
_entity.type
_entity.pdbx_description
1 polymer ?
#
loop_
_entity_poly.entity_id
_entity_poly.type
_entity_poly.pdbx_seq_one_letter_code
_entity_poly.pdbx_strand_id
1 'polypeptide(L)'
;MGRAFDMHVDVIENLEDLRGLQDNWDRIYEIDPEAHCFLSWTWMSSWFASRSLPWLVLAAREGDGGAYVAFFPIQLGTGLDRGKGFYNTIVMGGSYFAPCTGILCDPAYADAAVSAFADHIRTLHWSSLHLDDIDRSSLRIESFLARFPPADFVGDRIKRPVQISDAAERIDPEIHVHVTLPADFDSFLFEKLHRRTRRNIRRCLRTMEGPVALRMTHADATTIEKDLATLLSLWEKQWGSHNTGYMRYILDNSRSVLPDCFRSGDLFLPVLWQDGIAIAASAVLLDRPRKSLICFLSARDVSIRDLSPGLTLHAYTIRWGIENGFRIYDLGAGDYEHKYIFGSVSRRIERYRIDTRTGRNLGERLDAHCIPFVLTRIKNLYAAGDLADAEIGCRQVLASDPEQGEAVSLYREVVASRTLWQAISPDVATDISSDDQAVVDRAEAEKQCRVTIAENPGDFDAVHRLSILLLLRHEAREAEAEIGRALELRPDSAAAHCTYGNILIAVRDFEGAVVRYDRAIALEPSHSIAYNNKGNALRRLGRTDEALASYEKAIAIRPNYEQAIANRAALFDEETDMLPAVIQLSRLPPNV
;
A
#
# COMPACT_ATOMS: atom_id res chain seq x y z
N MET A 1 31.29 16.04 28.66
CA MET A 1 30.96 17.14 27.74
C MET A 1 31.55 16.74 26.39
N GLY A 2 30.74 16.15 25.52
CA GLY A 2 31.19 15.68 24.21
C GLY A 2 31.43 16.85 23.26
N ARG A 3 32.31 16.64 22.28
CA ARG A 3 32.53 17.59 21.17
C ARG A 3 31.18 17.82 20.47
N ALA A 4 30.77 19.08 20.35
CA ALA A 4 29.60 19.44 19.54
C ALA A 4 30.01 19.33 18.06
N PHE A 5 29.33 18.48 17.31
CA PHE A 5 29.50 18.36 15.87
C PHE A 5 28.50 19.29 15.17
N ASP A 6 28.97 20.01 14.16
CA ASP A 6 28.10 20.79 13.27
C ASP A 6 27.69 19.89 12.10
N MET A 7 26.46 19.37 12.17
CA MET A 7 25.96 18.36 11.24
C MET A 7 25.11 19.01 10.15
N HIS A 8 25.50 18.77 8.90
CA HIS A 8 24.70 19.10 7.74
C HIS A 8 24.02 17.85 7.19
N VAL A 9 22.75 17.95 6.79
CA VAL A 9 21.98 16.86 6.19
C VAL A 9 21.62 17.23 4.76
N ASP A 10 22.25 16.56 3.81
CA ASP A 10 21.88 16.62 2.40
C ASP A 10 20.73 15.62 2.14
N VAL A 11 19.78 15.99 1.27
CA VAL A 11 18.64 15.14 0.89
C VAL A 11 18.88 14.59 -0.51
N ILE A 12 18.97 13.28 -0.61
CA ILE A 12 19.24 12.59 -1.88
C ILE A 12 17.95 11.93 -2.36
N GLU A 13 17.52 12.30 -3.56
CA GLU A 13 16.15 12.06 -4.05
C GLU A 13 16.12 11.31 -5.40
N ASN A 14 17.28 11.10 -6.02
CA ASN A 14 17.39 10.47 -7.33
C ASN A 14 18.55 9.46 -7.38
N LEU A 15 18.46 8.52 -8.32
CA LEU A 15 19.40 7.41 -8.45
C LEU A 15 20.81 7.85 -8.87
N GLU A 16 20.95 8.98 -9.56
CA GLU A 16 22.25 9.49 -10.00
C GLU A 16 23.07 9.97 -8.79
N ASP A 17 22.47 10.83 -7.97
CA ASP A 17 23.09 11.32 -6.74
C ASP A 17 23.31 10.20 -5.72
N LEU A 18 22.36 9.26 -5.62
CA LEU A 18 22.51 8.08 -4.77
C LEU A 18 23.77 7.30 -5.14
N ARG A 19 24.03 7.05 -6.44
CA ARG A 19 25.25 6.35 -6.90
C ARG A 19 26.52 7.04 -6.46
N GLY A 20 26.51 8.37 -6.36
CA GLY A 20 27.62 9.16 -5.83
C GLY A 20 27.96 8.86 -4.36
N LEU A 21 27.06 8.21 -3.61
CA LEU A 21 27.25 7.88 -2.20
C LEU A 21 27.91 6.53 -1.96
N GLN A 22 28.06 5.66 -2.98
CA GLN A 22 28.43 4.25 -2.79
C GLN A 22 29.68 4.07 -1.91
N ASP A 23 30.78 4.76 -2.22
CA ASP A 23 32.03 4.62 -1.47
C ASP A 23 31.88 5.02 0.01
N ASN A 24 31.10 6.06 0.29
CA ASN A 24 30.80 6.47 1.66
C ASN A 24 29.88 5.46 2.36
N TRP A 25 28.89 4.95 1.63
CA TRP A 25 27.93 3.95 2.13
C TRP A 25 28.62 2.66 2.54
N ASP A 26 29.46 2.11 1.67
CA ASP A 26 30.22 0.88 1.91
C ASP A 26 31.18 1.07 3.09
N ARG A 27 31.87 2.22 3.17
CA ARG A 27 32.74 2.56 4.31
C ARG A 27 31.96 2.55 5.63
N ILE A 28 30.80 3.20 5.67
CA ILE A 28 30.01 3.31 6.90
C ILE A 28 29.38 1.95 7.27
N TYR A 29 28.91 1.20 6.27
CA TYR A 29 28.38 -0.15 6.44
C TYR A 29 29.38 -1.09 7.13
N GLU A 30 30.65 -1.01 6.75
CA GLU A 30 31.71 -1.83 7.34
C GLU A 30 31.93 -1.53 8.83
N ILE A 31 31.87 -0.25 9.23
CA ILE A 31 32.21 0.19 10.59
C ILE A 31 31.01 0.21 11.55
N ASP A 32 29.78 0.35 11.06
CA ASP A 32 28.59 0.48 11.91
C ASP A 32 28.19 -0.85 12.56
N PRO A 33 28.30 -1.03 13.89
CA PRO A 33 27.98 -2.28 14.56
C PRO A 33 26.51 -2.70 14.43
N GLU A 34 25.60 -1.77 14.12
CA GLU A 34 24.16 -2.03 13.94
C GLU A 34 23.77 -2.24 12.47
N ALA A 35 24.72 -2.16 11.53
CA ALA A 35 24.44 -2.43 10.12
C ALA A 35 23.95 -3.87 9.91
N HIS A 36 23.01 -4.02 8.97
CA HIS A 36 22.41 -5.29 8.57
C HIS A 36 22.33 -5.35 7.05
N CYS A 37 22.36 -6.54 6.44
CA CYS A 37 22.37 -6.70 4.97
C CYS A 37 21.31 -5.89 4.20
N PHE A 38 20.18 -5.60 4.82
CA PHE A 38 19.09 -4.79 4.26
C PHE A 38 19.42 -3.28 4.20
N LEU A 39 20.53 -2.86 4.77
CA LEU A 39 21.15 -1.53 4.65
C LEU A 39 22.42 -1.57 3.79
N SER A 40 22.77 -2.71 3.18
CA SER A 40 23.89 -2.75 2.23
C SER A 40 23.59 -1.86 1.02
N TRP A 41 24.65 -1.36 0.39
CA TRP A 41 24.55 -0.58 -0.83
C TRP A 41 23.77 -1.34 -1.92
N THR A 42 24.14 -2.60 -2.19
CA THR A 42 23.47 -3.47 -3.15
C THR A 42 21.96 -3.50 -2.88
N TRP A 43 21.56 -3.78 -1.64
CA TRP A 43 20.14 -3.93 -1.31
C TRP A 43 19.37 -2.62 -1.49
N MET A 44 19.87 -1.52 -0.91
CA MET A 44 19.17 -0.23 -0.90
C MET A 44 19.11 0.40 -2.29
N SER A 45 20.22 0.37 -3.05
CA SER A 45 20.23 0.91 -4.41
C SER A 45 19.30 0.14 -5.36
N SER A 46 19.28 -1.19 -5.29
CA SER A 46 18.33 -2.02 -6.06
C SER A 46 16.89 -1.83 -5.63
N TRP A 47 16.65 -1.75 -4.31
CA TRP A 47 15.32 -1.51 -3.77
C TRP A 47 14.75 -0.19 -4.31
N PHE A 48 15.48 0.91 -4.13
CA PHE A 48 15.07 2.24 -4.59
C PHE A 48 14.95 2.35 -6.11
N ALA A 49 15.82 1.68 -6.88
CA ALA A 49 15.71 1.63 -8.33
C ALA A 49 14.41 0.95 -8.82
N SER A 50 13.79 0.12 -7.97
CA SER A 50 12.55 -0.59 -8.29
C SER A 50 11.28 0.09 -7.74
N ARG A 51 11.40 1.17 -6.97
CA ARG A 51 10.25 1.85 -6.34
C ARG A 51 9.64 2.89 -7.27
N SER A 52 8.32 2.97 -7.25
CA SER A 52 7.54 4.05 -7.86
C SER A 52 7.14 5.15 -6.87
N LEU A 53 7.18 4.85 -5.57
CA LEU A 53 6.94 5.83 -4.52
C LEU A 53 8.21 6.64 -4.25
N PRO A 54 8.09 7.91 -3.84
CA PRO A 54 9.24 8.73 -3.48
C PRO A 54 10.00 8.10 -2.32
N TRP A 55 11.31 8.07 -2.45
CA TRP A 55 12.26 7.71 -1.40
C TRP A 55 13.26 8.83 -1.24
N LEU A 56 13.79 8.96 -0.03
CA LEU A 56 14.82 9.94 0.30
C LEU A 56 15.94 9.21 1.03
N VAL A 57 17.19 9.59 0.79
CA VAL A 57 18.29 9.28 1.69
C VAL A 57 18.72 10.58 2.34
N LEU A 58 18.51 10.69 3.65
CA LEU A 58 19.11 11.75 4.43
C LEU A 58 20.59 11.39 4.65
N ALA A 59 21.50 12.18 4.10
CA ALA A 59 22.94 11.93 4.16
C ALA A 59 23.61 13.00 5.03
N ALA A 60 24.20 12.60 6.16
CA ALA A 60 24.77 13.53 7.12
C ALA A 60 26.30 13.62 6.99
N ARG A 61 26.85 14.83 7.09
CA ARG A 61 28.30 15.13 7.09
C ARG A 61 28.64 16.19 8.14
N GLU A 62 29.88 16.17 8.64
CA GLU A 62 30.41 17.21 9.54
C GLU A 62 30.92 18.40 8.70
N GLY A 63 30.31 19.58 8.88
CA GLY A 63 30.69 20.83 8.19
C GLY A 63 30.55 20.80 6.66
N ASP A 64 30.95 21.90 6.01
CA ASP A 64 30.86 22.06 4.56
C ASP A 64 31.96 21.33 3.78
N GLY A 65 31.55 20.40 2.91
CA GLY A 65 32.44 19.58 2.08
C GLY A 65 33.10 18.39 2.78
N GLY A 66 32.68 18.04 4.00
CA GLY A 66 33.11 16.84 4.70
C GLY A 66 32.59 15.54 4.06
N ALA A 67 33.25 14.41 4.33
CA ALA A 67 32.74 13.09 3.93
C ALA A 67 31.45 12.76 4.70
N TYR A 68 30.56 12.00 4.07
CA TYR A 68 29.35 11.54 4.74
C TYR A 68 29.70 10.57 5.87
N VAL A 69 29.07 10.77 7.03
CA VAL A 69 29.26 10.00 8.27
C VAL A 69 28.00 9.22 8.67
N ALA A 70 26.86 9.47 8.05
CA ALA A 70 25.65 8.69 8.27
C ALA A 70 24.66 8.78 7.10
N PHE A 71 23.78 7.79 7.01
CA PHE A 71 22.67 7.72 6.08
C PHE A 71 21.39 7.26 6.78
N PHE A 72 20.27 7.91 6.47
CA PHE A 72 18.95 7.44 6.86
C PHE A 72 18.05 7.30 5.62
N PRO A 73 18.01 6.10 5.01
CA PRO A 73 17.08 5.79 3.94
C PRO A 73 15.64 5.74 4.46
N ILE A 74 14.75 6.51 3.83
CA ILE A 74 13.32 6.57 4.13
C ILE A 74 12.49 6.51 2.84
N GLN A 75 11.23 6.12 2.98
CA GLN A 75 10.26 6.14 1.90
C GLN A 75 9.02 6.92 2.33
N LEU A 76 8.48 7.72 1.41
CA LEU A 76 7.28 8.50 1.64
C LEU A 76 6.07 7.72 1.12
N GLY A 77 5.13 7.46 2.02
CA GLY A 77 3.82 6.90 1.73
C GLY A 77 2.76 8.00 1.65
N THR A 78 1.68 7.72 0.92
CA THR A 78 0.50 8.58 0.90
C THR A 78 -0.74 7.70 1.04
N GLY A 79 -1.55 8.00 2.05
CA GLY A 79 -2.88 7.41 2.24
C GLY A 79 -3.98 8.43 1.99
N LEU A 80 -5.23 7.97 1.98
CA LEU A 80 -6.43 8.79 1.87
C LEU A 80 -7.41 8.37 2.96
N ASP A 81 -7.75 9.30 3.84
CA ASP A 81 -8.89 9.15 4.75
C ASP A 81 -10.11 9.77 4.07
N ARG A 82 -11.10 8.92 3.75
CA ARG A 82 -12.35 9.32 3.09
C ARG A 82 -13.01 10.49 3.83
N GLY A 83 -13.31 11.57 3.12
CA GLY A 83 -13.91 12.79 3.65
C GLY A 83 -12.96 13.70 4.44
N LYS A 84 -11.72 13.28 4.73
CA LYS A 84 -10.71 14.07 5.46
C LYS A 84 -9.55 14.52 4.57
N GLY A 85 -9.22 13.73 3.55
CA GLY A 85 -8.16 14.02 2.60
C GLY A 85 -6.94 13.13 2.72
N PHE A 86 -5.91 13.47 1.95
CA PHE A 86 -4.66 12.74 1.88
C PHE A 86 -3.80 13.02 3.11
N TYR A 87 -3.04 12.01 3.51
CA TYR A 87 -2.02 12.10 4.56
C TYR A 87 -0.72 11.43 4.10
N ASN A 88 0.40 11.95 4.57
CA ASN A 88 1.73 11.41 4.24
C ASN A 88 2.28 10.61 5.42
N THR A 89 2.89 9.48 5.12
CA THR A 89 3.59 8.66 6.11
C THR A 89 5.07 8.57 5.75
N ILE A 90 5.92 8.54 6.75
CA ILE A 90 7.33 8.20 6.57
C ILE A 90 7.55 6.79 7.10
N VAL A 91 8.14 5.93 6.28
CA VAL A 91 8.61 4.60 6.68
C VAL A 91 10.10 4.50 6.40
N MET A 92 10.78 3.57 7.06
CA MET A 92 12.20 3.30 6.76
C MET A 92 12.33 2.69 5.36
N GLY A 93 13.46 2.95 4.69
CA GLY A 93 13.62 2.79 3.25
C GLY A 93 13.20 1.43 2.68
N GLY A 94 13.46 0.32 3.38
CA GLY A 94 13.07 -1.03 2.93
C GLY A 94 11.81 -1.59 3.59
N SER A 95 11.16 -0.85 4.48
CA SER A 95 9.89 -1.26 5.10
C SER A 95 8.75 -1.27 4.07
N TYR A 96 7.80 -2.21 4.11
CA TYR A 96 7.67 -3.36 5.02
C TYR A 96 8.20 -4.67 4.39
N PHE A 97 9.06 -4.58 3.36
CA PHE A 97 9.57 -5.77 2.68
C PHE A 97 10.77 -6.38 3.40
N ALA A 98 11.64 -5.54 3.95
CA ALA A 98 12.84 -5.94 4.66
C ALA A 98 12.78 -5.48 6.13
N PRO A 99 13.03 -6.37 7.10
CA PRO A 99 13.17 -5.99 8.51
C PRO A 99 14.52 -5.30 8.74
N CYS A 100 14.73 -4.75 9.94
CA CYS A 100 16.04 -4.21 10.37
C CYS A 100 16.65 -3.20 9.39
N THR A 101 15.79 -2.42 8.73
CA THR A 101 16.21 -1.20 8.03
C THR A 101 16.29 -0.05 9.05
N GLY A 102 16.96 1.05 8.73
CA GLY A 102 17.17 2.11 9.71
C GLY A 102 18.32 3.04 9.36
N ILE A 103 18.92 3.62 10.39
CA ILE A 103 20.03 4.56 10.26
C ILE A 103 21.33 3.77 10.14
N LEU A 104 22.14 4.08 9.14
CA LEU A 104 23.52 3.63 9.00
C LEU A 104 24.46 4.76 9.44
N CYS A 105 25.37 4.54 10.38
CA CYS A 105 26.14 5.63 10.97
C CYS A 105 27.53 5.23 11.46
N ASP A 106 28.51 6.09 11.22
CA ASP A 106 29.81 6.06 11.88
C ASP A 106 29.61 6.22 13.40
N PRO A 107 30.01 5.25 14.23
CA PRO A 107 29.77 5.29 15.68
C PRO A 107 30.31 6.54 16.37
N ALA A 108 31.34 7.19 15.82
CA ALA A 108 31.89 8.42 16.38
C ALA A 108 30.95 9.62 16.25
N TYR A 109 29.99 9.56 15.33
CA TYR A 109 29.06 10.64 14.99
C TYR A 109 27.60 10.32 15.32
N ALA A 110 27.31 9.13 15.88
CA ALA A 110 25.96 8.60 16.06
C ALA A 110 24.98 9.59 16.69
N ASP A 111 25.28 10.12 17.88
CA ASP A 111 24.36 11.03 18.59
C ASP A 111 24.03 12.30 17.79
N ALA A 112 25.05 12.87 17.12
CA ALA A 112 24.88 14.10 16.36
C ALA A 112 24.14 13.86 15.04
N ALA A 113 24.48 12.81 14.31
CA ALA A 113 23.84 12.45 13.05
C ALA A 113 22.36 12.06 13.26
N VAL A 114 22.07 11.25 14.28
CA VAL A 114 20.70 10.86 14.65
C VAL A 114 19.85 12.08 15.01
N SER A 115 20.40 13.00 15.80
CA SER A 115 19.72 14.23 16.17
C SER A 115 19.42 15.09 14.93
N ALA A 116 20.39 15.23 14.03
CA ALA A 116 20.23 15.97 12.78
C ALA A 116 19.18 15.34 11.86
N PHE A 117 19.14 14.00 11.75
CA PHE A 117 18.11 13.30 10.99
C PHE A 117 16.72 13.51 11.58
N ALA A 118 16.54 13.37 12.90
CA ALA A 118 15.25 13.61 13.53
C ALA A 118 14.79 15.05 13.36
N ASP A 119 15.71 16.02 13.44
CA ASP A 119 15.42 17.43 13.20
C ASP A 119 14.97 17.68 11.77
N HIS A 120 15.65 17.08 10.79
CA HIS A 120 15.26 17.15 9.39
C HIS A 120 13.89 16.47 9.13
N ILE A 121 13.64 15.31 9.73
CA ILE A 121 12.34 14.63 9.62
C ILE A 121 11.20 15.55 10.11
N ARG A 122 11.40 16.31 11.19
CA ARG A 122 10.39 17.26 11.69
C ARG A 122 10.12 18.44 10.75
N THR A 123 10.96 18.69 9.75
CA THR A 123 10.70 19.72 8.73
C THR A 123 9.86 19.22 7.55
N LEU A 124 9.73 17.90 7.38
CA LEU A 124 8.88 17.29 6.35
C LEU A 124 7.39 17.35 6.73
N HIS A 125 6.51 17.20 5.73
CA HIS A 125 5.06 17.32 5.93
C HIS A 125 4.37 15.96 6.01
N TRP A 126 4.36 15.33 7.19
CA TRP A 126 3.82 13.99 7.43
C TRP A 126 2.88 13.94 8.63
N SER A 127 2.03 12.90 8.68
CA SER A 127 1.11 12.63 9.80
C SER A 127 1.58 11.47 10.69
N SER A 128 2.28 10.49 10.12
CA SER A 128 2.85 9.36 10.87
C SER A 128 4.26 8.98 10.39
N LEU A 129 5.17 8.71 11.33
CA LEU A 129 6.52 8.18 11.12
C LEU A 129 6.61 6.78 11.75
N HIS A 130 7.05 5.81 10.96
CA HIS A 130 7.11 4.41 11.34
C HIS A 130 8.57 3.94 11.34
N LEU A 131 9.00 3.44 12.50
CA LEU A 131 10.31 2.84 12.70
C LEU A 131 10.09 1.35 13.03
N ASP A 132 10.23 0.49 12.03
CA ASP A 132 9.88 -0.93 12.07
C ASP A 132 11.07 -1.87 12.25
N ASP A 133 10.90 -2.93 13.02
CA ASP A 133 11.83 -4.06 13.06
C ASP A 133 13.26 -3.67 13.50
N ILE A 134 13.31 -2.74 14.46
CA ILE A 134 14.54 -2.24 15.09
C ILE A 134 14.99 -3.25 16.17
N ASP A 135 16.29 -3.47 16.30
CA ASP A 135 16.81 -4.21 17.46
C ASP A 135 16.57 -3.43 18.78
N ARG A 136 16.10 -4.13 19.83
CA ARG A 136 15.54 -3.62 21.10
C ARG A 136 16.47 -2.72 21.94
N SER A 137 17.71 -2.49 21.52
CA SER A 137 18.78 -1.94 22.36
C SER A 137 19.57 -0.78 21.74
N SER A 138 19.07 -0.18 20.66
CA SER A 138 19.77 0.93 20.03
C SER A 138 19.55 2.24 20.81
N LEU A 139 20.58 2.66 21.57
CA LEU A 139 20.68 4.04 22.10
C LEU A 139 20.40 5.08 21.01
N ARG A 140 20.75 4.73 19.76
CA ARG A 140 20.43 5.45 18.53
C ARG A 140 18.95 5.79 18.42
N ILE A 141 18.05 4.83 18.62
CA ILE A 141 16.61 5.06 18.48
C ILE A 141 16.06 5.80 19.70
N GLU A 142 16.56 5.55 20.90
CA GLU A 142 16.17 6.36 22.07
C GLU A 142 16.52 7.84 21.86
N SER A 143 17.75 8.14 21.40
CA SER A 143 18.19 9.48 21.05
C SER A 143 17.37 10.09 19.91
N PHE A 144 17.00 9.29 18.91
CA PHE A 144 16.13 9.73 17.81
C PHE A 144 14.74 10.12 18.32
N LEU A 145 14.09 9.24 19.10
CA LEU A 145 12.74 9.44 19.63
C LEU A 145 12.67 10.64 20.59
N ALA A 146 13.74 10.91 21.34
CA ALA A 146 13.83 12.05 22.25
C ALA A 146 13.73 13.42 21.55
N ARG A 147 13.89 13.48 20.22
CA ARG A 147 13.75 14.71 19.42
C ARG A 147 12.30 15.06 19.08
N PHE A 148 11.33 14.21 19.43
CA PHE A 148 9.90 14.42 19.15
C PHE A 148 9.16 14.81 20.44
N PRO A 149 8.96 16.12 20.71
CA PRO A 149 8.38 16.58 21.97
C PRO A 149 6.91 16.15 22.13
N PRO A 150 6.49 15.72 23.33
CA PRO A 150 5.09 15.36 23.62
C PRO A 150 4.09 16.52 23.50
N ALA A 151 4.52 17.75 23.23
CA ALA A 151 3.62 18.87 22.92
C ALA A 151 3.08 18.76 21.48
N ASP A 152 3.89 18.25 20.54
CA ASP A 152 3.57 18.22 19.11
C ASP A 152 3.29 16.81 18.58
N PHE A 153 3.91 15.79 19.20
CA PHE A 153 3.83 14.40 18.74
C PHE A 153 3.31 13.44 19.80
N VAL A 154 2.58 12.42 19.37
CA VAL A 154 2.23 11.24 20.16
C VAL A 154 3.06 10.07 19.63
N GLY A 155 3.78 9.35 20.47
CA GLY A 155 4.52 8.19 20.02
C GLY A 155 4.58 7.10 21.08
N ASP A 156 4.53 5.86 20.64
CA ASP A 156 4.65 4.69 21.51
C ASP A 156 5.22 3.48 20.75
N ARG A 157 5.70 2.50 21.51
CA ARG A 157 6.07 1.19 21.02
C ARG A 157 4.82 0.45 20.56
N ILE A 158 4.77 0.08 19.28
CA ILE A 158 3.63 -0.63 18.70
C ILE A 158 3.84 -2.13 18.83
N LYS A 159 2.98 -2.78 19.63
CA LYS A 159 3.00 -4.24 19.75
C LYS A 159 2.31 -4.89 18.55
N ARG A 160 2.95 -5.85 17.89
CA ARG A 160 2.29 -6.67 16.87
C ARG A 160 1.40 -7.74 17.54
N PRO A 161 0.18 -7.97 17.02
CA PRO A 161 -0.67 -9.04 17.56
C PRO A 161 -0.01 -10.40 17.32
N VAL A 162 -0.15 -11.29 18.30
CA VAL A 162 0.26 -12.70 18.16
C VAL A 162 -0.54 -13.31 17.02
N GLN A 163 0.16 -13.99 16.11
CA GLN A 163 -0.44 -14.71 15.01
C GLN A 163 -0.79 -16.13 15.46
N ILE A 164 -1.90 -16.67 14.96
CA ILE A 164 -2.28 -18.07 15.18
C ILE A 164 -2.04 -18.78 13.86
N SER A 165 -1.10 -19.73 13.83
CA SER A 165 -0.83 -20.53 12.64
C SER A 165 -1.94 -21.56 12.38
N ASP A 166 -1.99 -22.13 11.19
CA ASP A 166 -2.93 -23.23 10.85
C ASP A 166 -2.76 -24.47 11.76
N ALA A 167 -1.57 -24.61 12.39
CA ALA A 167 -1.29 -25.65 13.37
C ALA A 167 -1.72 -25.25 14.81
N ALA A 168 -2.46 -24.16 14.97
CA ALA A 168 -2.84 -23.54 16.24
C ALA A 168 -1.64 -23.10 17.11
N GLU A 169 -0.46 -22.93 16.51
CA GLU A 169 0.71 -22.37 17.20
C GLU A 169 0.52 -20.86 17.37
N ARG A 170 0.91 -20.34 18.54
CA ARG A 170 0.92 -18.91 18.83
C ARG A 170 2.29 -18.34 18.47
N ILE A 171 2.34 -17.58 17.39
CA ILE A 171 3.57 -17.02 16.84
C ILE A 171 3.68 -15.54 17.22
N ASP A 172 4.77 -15.16 17.89
CA ASP A 172 5.11 -13.78 18.17
C ASP A 172 5.96 -13.22 17.01
N PRO A 173 5.40 -12.34 16.15
CA PRO A 173 6.11 -11.79 15.01
C PRO A 173 7.22 -10.81 15.40
N GLU A 174 7.32 -10.39 16.67
CA GLU A 174 8.43 -9.58 17.18
C GLU A 174 9.66 -10.41 17.55
N ILE A 175 9.57 -11.74 17.52
CA ILE A 175 10.70 -12.62 17.80
C ILE A 175 11.41 -12.97 16.50
N HIS A 176 12.70 -12.64 16.41
CA HIS A 176 13.59 -13.12 15.36
C HIS A 176 14.42 -14.29 15.89
N VAL A 177 14.51 -15.36 15.10
CA VAL A 177 15.22 -16.58 15.48
C VAL A 177 16.47 -16.72 14.63
N HIS A 178 17.61 -17.03 15.24
CA HIS A 178 18.86 -17.29 14.51
C HIS A 178 19.66 -18.44 15.12
N VAL A 179 20.54 -19.03 14.32
CA VAL A 179 21.46 -20.08 14.72
C VAL A 179 22.85 -19.48 14.88
N THR A 180 23.47 -19.62 16.05
CA THR A 180 24.91 -19.34 16.21
C THR A 180 25.72 -20.49 15.62
N LEU A 181 26.59 -20.18 14.67
CA LEU A 181 27.41 -21.14 13.93
C LEU A 181 28.81 -21.27 14.58
N PRO A 182 29.20 -22.46 15.07
CA PRO A 182 30.52 -22.69 15.67
C PRO A 182 31.63 -22.75 14.60
N ALA A 183 32.85 -23.06 15.02
CA ALA A 183 34.02 -23.09 14.13
C ALA A 183 34.01 -24.24 13.11
N ASP A 184 33.34 -25.33 13.42
CA ASP A 184 33.27 -26.51 12.57
C ASP A 184 31.90 -27.20 12.66
N PHE A 185 31.60 -28.02 11.65
CA PHE A 185 30.27 -28.63 11.53
C PHE A 185 30.04 -29.74 12.57
N ASP A 186 31.07 -30.42 13.04
CA ASP A 186 30.91 -31.44 14.09
C ASP A 186 30.54 -30.78 15.42
N SER A 187 31.18 -29.67 15.80
CA SER A 187 30.80 -28.86 16.95
C SER A 187 29.33 -28.43 16.86
N PHE A 188 28.85 -28.00 15.69
CA PHE A 188 27.42 -27.71 15.49
C PHE A 188 26.55 -28.93 15.79
N LEU A 189 26.89 -30.10 15.24
CA LEU A 189 26.13 -31.32 15.45
C LEU A 189 26.11 -31.79 16.92
N PHE A 190 27.20 -31.61 17.66
CA PHE A 190 27.34 -32.15 19.03
C PHE A 190 26.94 -31.16 20.13
N GLU A 191 27.15 -29.87 19.93
CA GLU A 191 26.87 -28.82 20.93
C GLU A 191 25.47 -28.22 20.80
N LYS A 192 24.96 -28.07 19.57
CA LYS A 192 23.68 -27.36 19.33
C LYS A 192 22.49 -28.29 19.20
N LEU A 193 22.68 -29.54 18.76
CA LEU A 193 21.57 -30.40 18.34
C LEU A 193 21.27 -31.54 19.31
N HIS A 194 19.97 -31.77 19.54
CA HIS A 194 19.50 -32.99 20.19
C HIS A 194 19.80 -34.25 19.36
N ARG A 195 19.96 -35.39 20.04
CA ARG A 195 20.35 -36.69 19.45
C ARG A 195 19.51 -37.09 18.22
N ARG A 196 18.19 -36.87 18.26
CA ARG A 196 17.26 -37.20 17.16
C ARG A 196 17.50 -36.31 15.93
N THR A 197 17.59 -35.00 16.12
CA THR A 197 17.85 -34.03 15.04
C THR A 197 19.20 -34.27 14.40
N ARG A 198 20.26 -34.47 15.22
CA ARG A 198 21.60 -34.83 14.74
C ARG A 198 21.60 -36.07 13.84
N ARG A 199 20.88 -37.12 14.24
CA ARG A 199 20.74 -38.34 13.44
C ARG A 199 20.05 -38.06 12.10
N ASN A 200 19.00 -37.25 12.10
CA ASN A 200 18.25 -36.90 10.89
C ASN A 200 19.10 -36.06 9.93
N ILE A 201 19.79 -35.04 10.42
CA ILE A 201 20.70 -34.21 9.62
C ILE A 201 21.80 -35.06 8.98
N ARG A 202 22.49 -35.92 9.76
CA ARG A 202 23.50 -36.84 9.23
C ARG A 202 22.95 -37.81 8.19
N ARG A 203 21.69 -38.21 8.31
CA ARG A 203 21.02 -39.05 7.30
C ARG A 203 20.81 -38.25 6.01
N CYS A 204 20.20 -37.07 6.10
CA CYS A 204 19.93 -36.20 4.96
C CYS A 204 21.21 -35.85 4.18
N LEU A 205 22.27 -35.43 4.89
CA LEU A 205 23.53 -35.04 4.25
C LEU A 205 24.22 -36.22 3.54
N ARG A 206 24.26 -37.41 4.17
CA ARG A 206 24.83 -38.61 3.54
C ARG A 206 24.07 -39.06 2.30
N THR A 207 22.74 -38.92 2.28
CA THR A 207 21.94 -39.29 1.09
C THR A 207 22.29 -38.43 -0.12
N MET A 208 22.72 -37.17 0.07
CA MET A 208 23.14 -36.28 -1.01
C MET A 208 24.53 -36.60 -1.58
N GLU A 209 25.36 -37.34 -0.85
CA GLU A 209 26.72 -37.72 -1.26
C GLU A 209 26.76 -39.06 -2.04
N GLY A 210 25.60 -39.69 -2.28
CA GLY A 210 25.46 -40.94 -3.03
C GLY A 210 25.34 -40.78 -4.56
N PRO A 211 25.28 -41.89 -5.33
CA PRO A 211 25.33 -41.92 -6.80
C PRO A 211 24.06 -41.41 -7.54
N VAL A 212 23.34 -40.45 -6.93
CA VAL A 212 22.17 -39.69 -7.42
C VAL A 212 20.80 -40.32 -7.15
N ALA A 213 20.16 -39.77 -6.10
CA ALA A 213 18.72 -39.72 -5.87
C ALA A 213 18.33 -38.33 -5.32
N LEU A 214 19.24 -37.70 -4.57
CA LEU A 214 19.15 -36.31 -4.13
C LEU A 214 20.43 -35.55 -4.49
N ARG A 215 20.31 -34.34 -5.01
CA ARG A 215 21.45 -33.50 -5.40
C ARG A 215 21.22 -32.05 -4.97
N MET A 216 22.24 -31.41 -4.41
CA MET A 216 22.26 -29.97 -4.17
C MET A 216 23.02 -29.26 -5.30
N THR A 217 22.46 -28.19 -5.85
CA THR A 217 23.15 -27.26 -6.75
C THR A 217 23.13 -25.85 -6.16
N HIS A 218 24.06 -25.00 -6.61
CA HIS A 218 24.04 -23.57 -6.32
C HIS A 218 23.87 -22.81 -7.62
N ALA A 219 23.11 -21.72 -7.59
CA ALA A 219 23.00 -20.85 -8.75
C ALA A 219 24.37 -20.28 -9.15
N ASP A 220 24.64 -20.28 -10.46
CA ASP A 220 25.77 -19.57 -11.06
C ASP A 220 25.28 -18.63 -12.17
N ALA A 221 26.20 -17.93 -12.83
CA ALA A 221 25.86 -16.94 -13.87
C ALA A 221 25.06 -17.53 -15.04
N THR A 222 25.12 -18.85 -15.26
CA THR A 222 24.40 -19.56 -16.32
C THR A 222 23.04 -20.11 -15.86
N THR A 223 22.81 -20.29 -14.56
CA THR A 223 21.58 -20.89 -14.03
C THR A 223 20.71 -19.95 -13.21
N ILE A 224 21.21 -18.79 -12.78
CA ILE A 224 20.55 -17.90 -11.82
C ILE A 224 19.10 -17.54 -12.17
N GLU A 225 18.81 -17.20 -13.43
CA GLU A 225 17.45 -16.86 -13.85
C GLU A 225 16.48 -18.04 -13.65
N LYS A 226 16.92 -19.24 -14.05
CA LYS A 226 16.15 -20.48 -13.91
C LYS A 226 15.99 -20.87 -12.44
N ASP A 227 17.04 -20.77 -11.64
CA ASP A 227 17.03 -21.19 -10.24
C ASP A 227 16.21 -20.22 -9.37
N LEU A 228 16.26 -18.92 -9.64
CA LEU A 228 15.33 -17.95 -9.05
C LEU A 228 13.88 -18.23 -9.45
N ALA A 229 13.60 -18.45 -10.74
CA ALA A 229 12.25 -18.81 -11.18
C ALA A 229 11.74 -20.09 -10.49
N THR A 230 12.62 -21.06 -10.28
CA THR A 230 12.33 -22.30 -9.56
C THR A 230 11.95 -22.03 -8.10
N LEU A 231 12.75 -21.23 -7.38
CA LEU A 231 12.45 -20.82 -6.02
C LEU A 231 11.10 -20.11 -5.91
N LEU A 232 10.86 -19.12 -6.77
CA LEU A 232 9.63 -18.32 -6.74
C LEU A 232 8.40 -19.18 -7.07
N SER A 233 8.52 -20.14 -8.00
CA SER A 233 7.44 -21.08 -8.31
C SER A 233 7.14 -22.03 -7.16
N LEU A 234 8.16 -22.55 -6.48
CA LEU A 234 7.98 -23.36 -5.27
C LEU A 234 7.31 -22.55 -4.17
N TRP A 235 7.71 -21.29 -3.99
CA TRP A 235 7.14 -20.40 -2.98
C TRP A 235 5.67 -20.09 -3.28
N GLU A 236 5.33 -19.77 -4.52
CA GLU A 236 3.95 -19.58 -4.99
C GLU A 236 3.09 -20.83 -4.74
N LYS A 237 3.58 -22.03 -5.07
CA LYS A 237 2.83 -23.27 -4.82
C LYS A 237 2.62 -23.54 -3.33
N GLN A 238 3.62 -23.23 -2.50
CA GLN A 238 3.57 -23.48 -1.08
C GLN A 238 2.65 -22.49 -0.35
N TRP A 239 2.63 -21.22 -0.76
CA TRP A 239 2.00 -20.14 0.01
C TRP A 239 0.90 -19.37 -0.75
N GLY A 240 0.84 -19.43 -2.08
CA GLY A 240 0.04 -18.56 -2.93
C GLY A 240 -1.49 -18.69 -2.76
N SER A 241 -1.99 -19.81 -2.23
CA SER A 241 -3.41 -19.99 -1.94
C SER A 241 -3.89 -19.25 -0.68
N HIS A 242 -2.98 -18.79 0.20
CA HIS A 242 -3.35 -18.15 1.47
C HIS A 242 -3.68 -16.67 1.30
N ASN A 243 -2.86 -15.94 0.54
CA ASN A 243 -3.07 -14.51 0.26
C ASN A 243 -2.42 -14.11 -1.07
N THR A 244 -3.23 -14.00 -2.12
CA THR A 244 -2.76 -13.68 -3.47
C THR A 244 -2.12 -12.29 -3.56
N GLY A 245 -2.61 -11.31 -2.79
CA GLY A 245 -2.06 -9.96 -2.77
C GLY A 245 -0.67 -9.90 -2.15
N TYR A 246 -0.52 -10.52 -0.98
CA TYR A 246 0.76 -10.65 -0.28
C TYR A 246 1.76 -11.48 -1.07
N MET A 247 1.31 -12.59 -1.66
CA MET A 247 2.13 -13.41 -2.55
C MET A 247 2.70 -12.58 -3.69
N ARG A 248 1.85 -11.83 -4.41
CA ARG A 248 2.32 -10.98 -5.51
C ARG A 248 3.32 -9.94 -5.03
N TYR A 249 3.06 -9.29 -3.89
CA TYR A 249 3.98 -8.34 -3.28
C TYR A 249 5.37 -8.96 -3.00
N ILE A 250 5.43 -10.13 -2.36
CA ILE A 250 6.70 -10.80 -2.06
C ILE A 250 7.44 -11.19 -3.33
N LEU A 251 6.75 -11.83 -4.28
CA LEU A 251 7.38 -12.35 -5.50
C LEU A 251 7.87 -11.22 -6.40
N ASP A 252 7.09 -10.16 -6.60
CA ASP A 252 7.46 -9.05 -7.49
C ASP A 252 8.66 -8.29 -6.92
N ASN A 253 8.65 -7.97 -5.63
CA ASN A 253 9.79 -7.32 -4.98
C ASN A 253 11.05 -8.19 -5.00
N SER A 254 10.91 -9.50 -4.81
CA SER A 254 12.05 -10.44 -4.87
C SER A 254 12.66 -10.51 -6.26
N ARG A 255 11.83 -10.47 -7.33
CA ARG A 255 12.31 -10.40 -8.71
C ARG A 255 13.11 -9.14 -9.00
N SER A 256 12.80 -8.04 -8.32
CA SER A 256 13.52 -6.78 -8.50
C SER A 256 14.89 -6.76 -7.81
N VAL A 257 15.03 -7.32 -6.60
CA VAL A 257 16.25 -7.15 -5.80
C VAL A 257 17.22 -8.33 -5.84
N LEU A 258 16.73 -9.57 -5.92
CA LEU A 258 17.59 -10.76 -5.84
C LEU A 258 18.59 -10.89 -7.01
N PRO A 259 18.26 -10.51 -8.25
CA PRO A 259 19.24 -10.53 -9.34
C PRO A 259 20.47 -9.63 -9.09
N ASP A 260 20.28 -8.47 -8.48
CA ASP A 260 21.39 -7.58 -8.11
C ASP A 260 22.20 -8.12 -6.93
N CYS A 261 21.53 -8.73 -5.95
CA CYS A 261 22.21 -9.45 -4.86
C CYS A 261 23.08 -10.59 -5.42
N PHE A 262 22.63 -11.26 -6.49
CA PHE A 262 23.47 -12.26 -7.15
C PHE A 262 24.67 -11.63 -7.88
N ARG A 263 24.46 -10.56 -8.65
CA ARG A 263 25.52 -9.87 -9.41
C ARG A 263 26.64 -9.34 -8.50
N SER A 264 26.30 -8.88 -7.31
CA SER A 264 27.24 -8.38 -6.29
C SER A 264 27.94 -9.50 -5.51
N GLY A 265 27.50 -10.76 -5.63
CA GLY A 265 28.03 -11.87 -4.84
C GLY A 265 27.47 -11.97 -3.42
N ASP A 266 26.34 -11.31 -3.17
CA ASP A 266 25.61 -11.23 -1.90
C ASP A 266 24.44 -12.22 -1.81
N LEU A 267 24.18 -13.02 -2.86
CA LEU A 267 23.15 -14.05 -2.87
C LEU A 267 23.75 -15.45 -3.00
N PHE A 268 23.45 -16.30 -2.02
CA PHE A 268 23.63 -17.74 -2.10
C PHE A 268 22.27 -18.42 -2.34
N LEU A 269 22.16 -19.17 -3.43
CA LEU A 269 20.90 -19.81 -3.84
C LEU A 269 21.09 -21.32 -4.01
N PRO A 270 20.94 -22.11 -2.93
CA PRO A 270 20.92 -23.57 -3.01
C PRO A 270 19.57 -24.11 -3.50
N VAL A 271 19.62 -25.10 -4.40
CA VAL A 271 18.46 -25.84 -4.93
C VAL A 271 18.66 -27.34 -4.70
N LEU A 272 17.70 -27.95 -4.01
CA LEU A 272 17.64 -29.38 -3.77
C LEU A 272 16.80 -30.06 -4.86
N TRP A 273 17.40 -31.04 -5.52
CA TRP A 273 16.80 -31.83 -6.59
C TRP A 273 16.58 -33.27 -6.14
N GLN A 274 15.45 -33.86 -6.53
CA GLN A 274 15.17 -35.29 -6.44
C GLN A 274 14.78 -35.80 -7.83
N ASP A 275 15.52 -36.77 -8.37
CA ASP A 275 15.25 -37.36 -9.68
C ASP A 275 15.07 -36.32 -10.82
N GLY A 276 15.85 -35.24 -10.76
CA GLY A 276 15.81 -34.13 -11.73
C GLY A 276 14.71 -33.09 -11.49
N ILE A 277 13.88 -33.26 -10.47
CA ILE A 277 12.82 -32.31 -10.07
C ILE A 277 13.32 -31.46 -8.90
N ALA A 278 13.17 -30.14 -8.97
CA ALA A 278 13.49 -29.26 -7.85
C ALA A 278 12.41 -29.38 -6.77
N ILE A 279 12.82 -29.77 -5.56
CA ILE A 279 11.92 -30.07 -4.44
C ILE A 279 12.09 -29.10 -3.27
N ALA A 280 13.17 -28.34 -3.22
CA ALA A 280 13.33 -27.22 -2.29
C ALA A 280 14.36 -26.22 -2.82
N ALA A 281 14.22 -24.95 -2.48
CA ALA A 281 15.18 -23.91 -2.81
C ALA A 281 15.18 -22.81 -1.73
N SER A 282 16.27 -22.07 -1.61
CA SER A 282 16.33 -20.90 -0.73
C SER A 282 17.14 -19.78 -1.36
N ALA A 283 16.69 -18.54 -1.19
CA ALA A 283 17.49 -17.35 -1.36
C ALA A 283 18.07 -16.98 0.01
N VAL A 284 19.40 -17.06 0.13
CA VAL A 284 20.14 -16.75 1.35
C VAL A 284 21.04 -15.55 1.09
N LEU A 285 20.78 -14.43 1.76
CA LEU A 285 21.62 -13.25 1.62
C LEU A 285 22.88 -13.41 2.46
N LEU A 286 24.01 -12.96 1.91
CA LEU A 286 25.33 -13.07 2.51
C LEU A 286 25.77 -11.71 3.04
N ASP A 287 25.86 -11.57 4.35
CA ASP A 287 26.40 -10.38 5.00
C ASP A 287 27.82 -10.69 5.48
N ARG A 288 28.80 -10.46 4.60
CA ARG A 288 30.20 -10.85 4.87
C ARG A 288 30.83 -10.05 6.01
N PRO A 289 30.65 -8.72 6.12
CA PRO A 289 31.18 -7.96 7.25
C PRO A 289 30.66 -8.47 8.59
N ARG A 290 29.37 -8.84 8.65
CA ARG A 290 28.73 -9.39 9.86
C ARG A 290 28.88 -10.90 10.02
N LYS A 291 29.47 -11.58 9.02
CA LYS A 291 29.55 -13.04 8.94
C LYS A 291 28.18 -13.69 9.19
N SER A 292 27.12 -13.11 8.64
CA SER A 292 25.76 -13.63 8.79
C SER A 292 25.18 -14.10 7.45
N LEU A 293 24.37 -15.14 7.54
CA LEU A 293 23.54 -15.67 6.47
C LEU A 293 22.09 -15.34 6.81
N ILE A 294 21.35 -14.73 5.88
CA ILE A 294 19.95 -14.37 6.13
C ILE A 294 19.08 -15.27 5.26
N CYS A 295 18.27 -16.12 5.88
CA CYS A 295 17.27 -16.94 5.20
C CYS A 295 16.12 -16.05 4.71
N PHE A 296 16.31 -15.39 3.57
CA PHE A 296 15.37 -14.41 3.04
C PHE A 296 14.10 -15.06 2.52
N LEU A 297 14.23 -16.04 1.62
CA LEU A 297 13.12 -16.86 1.14
C LEU A 297 13.53 -18.33 1.14
N SER A 298 12.61 -19.19 1.58
CA SER A 298 12.78 -20.64 1.51
C SER A 298 11.45 -21.28 1.13
N ALA A 299 11.50 -22.22 0.18
CA ALA A 299 10.33 -22.95 -0.28
C ALA A 299 10.66 -24.41 -0.53
N ARG A 300 9.65 -25.26 -0.43
CA ARG A 300 9.73 -26.70 -0.65
C ARG A 300 8.44 -27.24 -1.23
N ASP A 301 8.54 -28.40 -1.88
CA ASP A 301 7.40 -29.23 -2.19
C ASP A 301 6.85 -29.85 -0.89
N VAL A 302 5.66 -29.40 -0.47
CA VAL A 302 4.98 -29.86 0.75
C VAL A 302 4.37 -31.25 0.62
N SER A 303 4.29 -31.81 -0.60
CA SER A 303 3.78 -33.16 -0.83
C SER A 303 4.79 -34.24 -0.42
N ILE A 304 6.08 -33.90 -0.36
CA ILE A 304 7.15 -34.84 -0.02
C ILE A 304 7.30 -34.95 1.51
N ARG A 305 7.03 -36.15 2.04
CA ARG A 305 7.02 -36.43 3.50
C ARG A 305 8.16 -37.34 3.98
N ASP A 306 8.62 -38.27 3.14
CA ASP A 306 9.60 -39.30 3.53
C ASP A 306 11.03 -38.77 3.68
N LEU A 307 11.35 -37.77 2.86
CA LEU A 307 12.48 -36.87 3.03
C LEU A 307 11.92 -35.58 3.63
N SER A 308 12.66 -34.90 4.52
CA SER A 308 12.32 -33.52 4.90
C SER A 308 13.16 -32.57 4.03
N PRO A 309 12.61 -32.00 2.93
CA PRO A 309 13.39 -31.17 2.02
C PRO A 309 13.85 -29.89 2.71
N GLY A 310 12.99 -29.30 3.54
CA GLY A 310 13.31 -28.12 4.35
C GLY A 310 14.45 -28.38 5.34
N LEU A 311 14.40 -29.48 6.10
CA LEU A 311 15.49 -29.84 7.03
C LEU A 311 16.81 -30.03 6.27
N THR A 312 16.76 -30.70 5.11
CA THR A 312 17.93 -30.97 4.28
C THR A 312 18.56 -29.68 3.77
N LEU A 313 17.74 -28.75 3.28
CA LEU A 313 18.17 -27.46 2.75
C LEU A 313 18.80 -26.56 3.82
N HIS A 314 18.16 -26.44 5.00
CA HIS A 314 18.73 -25.68 6.12
C HIS A 314 20.00 -26.34 6.66
N ALA A 315 20.03 -27.66 6.82
CA ALA A 315 21.23 -28.36 7.29
C ALA A 315 22.42 -28.19 6.33
N TYR A 316 22.15 -28.24 5.02
CA TYR A 316 23.16 -27.98 4.00
C TYR A 316 23.65 -26.52 4.09
N THR A 317 22.74 -25.56 4.18
CA THR A 317 23.06 -24.12 4.29
C THR A 317 23.90 -23.83 5.52
N ILE A 318 23.58 -24.44 6.66
CA ILE A 318 24.35 -24.31 7.91
C ILE A 318 25.77 -24.88 7.74
N ARG A 319 25.90 -26.08 7.15
CA ARG A 319 27.21 -26.69 6.87
C ARG A 319 28.05 -25.78 5.98
N TRP A 320 27.47 -25.34 4.87
CA TRP A 320 28.12 -24.44 3.92
C TRP A 320 28.53 -23.13 4.60
N GLY A 321 27.67 -22.55 5.44
CA GLY A 321 27.96 -21.32 6.18
C GLY A 321 29.18 -21.46 7.09
N ILE A 322 29.23 -22.53 7.88
CA ILE A 322 30.37 -22.82 8.76
C ILE A 322 31.66 -23.00 7.95
N GLU A 323 31.61 -23.80 6.88
CA GLU A 323 32.75 -24.06 6.00
C GLU A 323 33.25 -22.78 5.29
N ASN A 324 32.39 -21.79 5.11
CA ASN A 324 32.72 -20.49 4.50
C ASN A 324 32.91 -19.37 5.54
N GLY A 325 33.07 -19.71 6.82
CA GLY A 325 33.46 -18.77 7.88
C GLY A 325 32.34 -17.87 8.41
N PHE A 326 31.08 -18.14 8.07
CA PHE A 326 29.92 -17.47 8.66
C PHE A 326 29.69 -17.92 10.10
N ARG A 327 29.13 -17.02 10.92
CA ARG A 327 28.93 -17.17 12.37
C ARG A 327 27.46 -17.12 12.79
N ILE A 328 26.59 -16.63 11.93
CA ILE A 328 25.16 -16.49 12.21
C ILE A 328 24.37 -16.98 11.01
N TYR A 329 23.31 -17.75 11.26
CA TYR A 329 22.27 -18.01 10.27
C TYR A 329 20.92 -17.50 10.79
N ASP A 330 20.49 -16.34 10.31
CA ASP A 330 19.24 -15.69 10.67
C ASP A 330 18.07 -16.36 9.93
N LEU A 331 17.13 -16.91 10.69
CA LEU A 331 15.91 -17.58 10.21
C LEU A 331 14.71 -16.63 10.17
N GLY A 332 14.90 -15.34 10.50
CA GLY A 332 13.92 -14.28 10.42
C GLY A 332 12.82 -14.33 11.48
N ALA A 333 11.76 -13.54 11.23
CA ALA A 333 10.66 -13.30 12.15
C ALA A 333 9.78 -14.52 12.45
N GLY A 334 9.21 -14.56 13.65
CA GLY A 334 8.33 -15.59 14.17
C GLY A 334 9.08 -16.73 14.87
N ASP A 335 8.63 -17.06 16.08
CA ASP A 335 9.13 -18.12 16.96
C ASP A 335 8.54 -19.50 16.67
N TYR A 336 8.41 -19.85 15.39
CA TYR A 336 7.92 -21.17 14.98
C TYR A 336 8.78 -22.30 15.55
N GLU A 337 8.14 -23.35 16.07
CA GLU A 337 8.82 -24.46 16.77
C GLU A 337 9.92 -25.10 15.90
N HIS A 338 9.62 -25.28 14.60
CA HIS A 338 10.56 -25.87 13.66
C HIS A 338 11.86 -25.07 13.47
N LYS A 339 11.89 -23.78 13.79
CA LYS A 339 13.12 -22.98 13.73
C LYS A 339 14.08 -23.31 14.87
N TYR A 340 13.59 -23.78 16.01
CA TYR A 340 14.41 -24.08 17.20
C TYR A 340 15.14 -25.42 17.13
N ILE A 341 14.76 -26.31 16.19
CA ILE A 341 15.37 -27.64 16.06
C ILE A 341 16.88 -27.58 15.76
N PHE A 342 17.38 -26.44 15.28
CA PHE A 342 18.79 -26.20 14.96
C PHE A 342 19.63 -25.68 16.15
N GLY A 343 19.08 -25.70 17.37
CA GLY A 343 19.74 -25.09 18.54
C GLY A 343 19.74 -23.57 18.47
N SER A 344 18.70 -23.02 17.86
CA SER A 344 18.53 -21.59 17.59
C SER A 344 18.24 -20.81 18.87
N VAL A 345 18.61 -19.55 18.86
CA VAL A 345 18.32 -18.56 19.90
C VAL A 345 17.44 -17.46 19.32
N SER A 346 16.74 -16.75 20.19
CA SER A 346 15.82 -15.68 19.81
C SER A 346 16.32 -14.32 20.27
N ARG A 347 16.02 -13.29 19.46
CA ARG A 347 16.09 -11.88 19.83
C ARG A 347 14.74 -11.23 19.58
N ARG A 348 14.46 -10.12 20.26
CA ARG A 348 13.23 -9.36 20.03
C ARG A 348 13.55 -8.10 19.22
N ILE A 349 12.77 -7.88 18.19
CA ILE A 349 12.72 -6.62 17.45
C ILE A 349 11.54 -5.79 17.91
N GLU A 350 11.68 -4.48 17.83
CA GLU A 350 10.67 -3.51 18.26
C GLU A 350 10.24 -2.61 17.11
N ARG A 351 9.07 -2.01 17.28
CA ARG A 351 8.46 -1.06 16.36
C ARG A 351 8.03 0.15 17.14
N TYR A 352 8.28 1.32 16.58
CA TYR A 352 7.81 2.59 17.11
C TYR A 352 7.00 3.31 16.04
N ARG A 353 5.97 4.00 16.49
CA ARG A 353 5.19 4.91 15.65
C ARG A 353 5.12 6.25 16.35
N ILE A 354 5.37 7.31 15.58
CA ILE A 354 5.22 8.69 16.01
C ILE A 354 4.16 9.30 15.10
N ASP A 355 3.05 9.75 15.68
CA ASP A 355 1.98 10.45 15.00
C ASP A 355 2.01 11.93 15.39
N THR A 356 1.57 12.79 14.49
CA THR A 356 1.25 14.18 14.84
C THR A 356 0.04 14.19 15.76
N ARG A 357 0.01 15.12 16.72
CA ARG A 357 -1.11 15.21 17.66
C ARG A 357 -2.45 15.55 17.00
N THR A 358 -2.42 16.25 15.87
CA THR A 358 -3.62 16.59 15.11
C THR A 358 -4.14 15.42 14.27
N GLY A 359 -3.34 14.38 14.07
CA GLY A 359 -3.60 13.31 13.10
C GLY A 359 -3.55 13.78 11.64
N ARG A 360 -3.16 15.04 11.38
CA ARG A 360 -2.96 15.60 10.04
C ARG A 360 -1.49 15.80 9.77
N ASN A 361 -1.13 16.01 8.51
CA ASN A 361 0.24 16.35 8.18
C ASN A 361 0.72 17.61 8.92
N LEU A 362 2.00 17.66 9.26
CA LEU A 362 2.65 18.85 9.82
C LEU A 362 2.41 20.07 8.93
N GLY A 363 1.97 21.18 9.52
CA GLY A 363 1.60 22.40 8.80
C GLY A 363 0.33 22.29 7.96
N GLU A 364 -0.44 21.20 8.08
CA GLU A 364 -1.63 20.88 7.26
C GLU A 364 -1.36 20.90 5.74
N ARG A 365 -0.13 20.58 5.35
CA ARG A 365 0.31 20.51 3.96
C ARG A 365 0.70 19.10 3.57
N LEU A 366 0.66 18.81 2.28
CA LEU A 366 1.25 17.60 1.72
C LEU A 366 2.76 17.81 1.56
N ASP A 367 3.52 16.74 1.72
CA ASP A 367 4.93 16.77 1.36
C ASP A 367 5.08 16.95 -0.15
N ALA A 368 5.97 17.86 -0.56
CA ALA A 368 6.13 18.24 -1.97
C ALA A 368 6.47 17.02 -2.85
N HIS A 369 7.28 16.09 -2.33
CA HIS A 369 7.65 14.86 -3.01
C HIS A 369 6.45 13.95 -3.31
N CYS A 370 5.37 14.04 -2.53
CA CYS A 370 4.17 13.24 -2.72
C CYS A 370 3.16 13.87 -3.68
N ILE A 371 3.31 15.16 -4.06
CA ILE A 371 2.35 15.88 -4.90
C ILE A 371 2.08 15.15 -6.24
N PRO A 372 3.08 14.69 -7.02
CA PRO A 372 2.83 13.99 -8.28
C PRO A 372 1.99 12.71 -8.12
N PHE A 373 2.25 11.96 -7.05
CA PHE A 373 1.50 10.75 -6.72
C PHE A 373 0.07 11.09 -6.30
N VAL A 374 -0.11 12.09 -5.44
CA VAL A 374 -1.41 12.57 -4.98
C VAL A 374 -2.25 13.06 -6.17
N LEU A 375 -1.69 13.84 -7.10
CA LEU A 375 -2.36 14.28 -8.33
C LEU A 375 -2.87 13.11 -9.16
N THR A 376 -2.05 12.09 -9.37
CA THR A 376 -2.46 10.84 -10.04
C THR A 376 -3.64 10.19 -9.31
N ARG A 377 -3.61 10.16 -7.98
CA ARG A 377 -4.68 9.60 -7.14
C ARG A 377 -5.97 10.43 -7.21
N ILE A 378 -5.88 11.76 -7.25
CA ILE A 378 -7.02 12.66 -7.43
C ILE A 378 -7.66 12.45 -8.79
N LYS A 379 -6.88 12.36 -9.87
CA LYS A 379 -7.39 12.02 -11.22
C LYS A 379 -8.16 10.71 -11.21
N ASN A 380 -7.67 9.69 -10.52
CA ASN A 380 -8.36 8.41 -10.38
C ASN A 380 -9.66 8.52 -9.57
N LEU A 381 -9.68 9.32 -8.51
CA LEU A 381 -10.90 9.61 -7.74
C LEU A 381 -11.94 10.33 -8.61
N TYR A 382 -11.52 11.37 -9.32
CA TYR A 382 -12.37 12.11 -10.24
C TYR A 382 -12.94 11.21 -11.35
N ALA A 383 -12.10 10.41 -12.01
CA ALA A 383 -12.53 9.44 -13.02
C ALA A 383 -13.48 8.36 -12.46
N ALA A 384 -13.32 8.01 -11.18
CA ALA A 384 -14.23 7.11 -10.47
C ALA A 384 -15.53 7.80 -10.01
N GLY A 385 -15.69 9.11 -10.21
CA GLY A 385 -16.84 9.91 -9.81
C GLY A 385 -16.85 10.32 -8.34
N ASP A 386 -15.73 10.16 -7.63
CA ASP A 386 -15.56 10.55 -6.23
C ASP A 386 -15.10 12.00 -6.13
N LEU A 387 -16.06 12.90 -6.37
CA LEU A 387 -15.80 14.32 -6.50
C LEU A 387 -15.45 14.99 -5.16
N ALA A 388 -15.94 14.44 -4.05
CA ALA A 388 -15.71 15.01 -2.72
C ALA A 388 -14.24 14.86 -2.30
N ASP A 389 -13.69 13.64 -2.37
CA ASP A 389 -12.28 13.41 -2.02
C ASP A 389 -11.33 13.98 -3.08
N ALA A 390 -11.74 14.01 -4.35
CA ALA A 390 -10.96 14.67 -5.40
C ALA A 390 -10.80 16.17 -5.12
N GLU A 391 -11.87 16.85 -4.69
CA GLU A 391 -11.85 18.28 -4.36
C GLU A 391 -10.98 18.57 -3.13
N ILE A 392 -11.12 17.76 -2.08
CA ILE A 392 -10.27 17.86 -0.88
C ILE A 392 -8.81 17.71 -1.28
N GLY A 393 -8.48 16.70 -2.08
CA GLY A 393 -7.12 16.48 -2.57
C GLY A 393 -6.57 17.66 -3.36
N CYS A 394 -7.36 18.22 -4.29
CA CYS A 394 -6.97 19.41 -5.04
C CYS A 394 -6.65 20.60 -4.13
N ARG A 395 -7.49 20.85 -3.11
CA ARG A 395 -7.22 21.92 -2.13
C ARG A 395 -5.95 21.68 -1.34
N GLN A 396 -5.69 20.44 -0.93
CA GLN A 396 -4.47 20.10 -0.19
C GLN A 396 -3.21 20.27 -1.05
N VAL A 397 -3.26 19.91 -2.33
CA VAL A 397 -2.15 20.17 -3.26
C VAL A 397 -1.92 21.67 -3.40
N LEU A 398 -2.97 22.47 -3.64
CA LEU A 398 -2.86 23.93 -3.78
C LEU A 398 -2.45 24.65 -2.50
N ALA A 399 -2.76 24.09 -1.32
CA ALA A 399 -2.27 24.61 -0.05
C ALA A 399 -0.75 24.38 0.14
N SER A 400 -0.20 23.39 -0.56
CA SER A 400 1.22 23.00 -0.50
C SER A 400 2.03 23.65 -1.63
N ASP A 401 1.44 23.74 -2.81
CA ASP A 401 1.98 24.37 -4.03
C ASP A 401 0.87 25.14 -4.77
N PRO A 402 0.68 26.44 -4.46
CA PRO A 402 -0.40 27.26 -5.03
C PRO A 402 -0.32 27.46 -6.55
N GLU A 403 0.88 27.33 -7.12
CA GLU A 403 1.13 27.54 -8.55
C GLU A 403 1.07 26.23 -9.35
N GLN A 404 0.69 25.11 -8.72
CA GLN A 404 0.59 23.82 -9.37
C GLN A 404 -0.53 23.78 -10.43
N GLY A 405 -0.17 24.08 -11.69
CA GLY A 405 -1.11 24.29 -12.79
C GLY A 405 -2.03 23.11 -13.08
N GLU A 406 -1.57 21.88 -12.86
CA GLU A 406 -2.41 20.69 -13.00
C GLU A 406 -3.50 20.63 -11.93
N ALA A 407 -3.14 20.94 -10.67
CA ALA A 407 -4.09 20.96 -9.56
C ALA A 407 -5.14 22.06 -9.73
N VAL A 408 -4.74 23.25 -10.21
CA VAL A 408 -5.66 24.35 -10.51
C VAL A 408 -6.70 23.93 -11.56
N SER A 409 -6.26 23.29 -12.64
CA SER A 409 -7.14 22.83 -13.70
C SER A 409 -8.11 21.76 -13.21
N LEU A 410 -7.57 20.74 -12.53
CA LEU A 410 -8.36 19.63 -11.99
C LEU A 410 -9.36 20.10 -10.92
N TYR A 411 -8.99 21.05 -10.06
CA TYR A 411 -9.90 21.64 -9.07
C TYR A 411 -11.11 22.31 -9.74
N ARG A 412 -10.89 23.08 -10.82
CA ARG A 412 -11.99 23.73 -11.57
C ARG A 412 -12.94 22.70 -12.16
N GLU A 413 -12.40 21.61 -12.75
CA GLU A 413 -13.20 20.52 -13.32
C GLU A 413 -13.99 19.75 -12.25
N VAL A 414 -13.36 19.43 -11.12
CA VAL A 414 -13.99 18.72 -10.00
C VAL A 414 -15.11 19.56 -9.40
N VAL A 415 -14.88 20.85 -9.13
CA VAL A 415 -15.89 21.76 -8.59
C VAL A 415 -17.07 21.87 -9.55
N ALA A 416 -16.80 22.10 -10.85
CA ALA A 416 -17.85 22.15 -11.87
C ALA A 416 -18.69 20.87 -11.90
N SER A 417 -18.04 19.70 -11.80
CA SER A 417 -18.70 18.39 -11.79
C SER A 417 -19.46 18.11 -10.50
N ARG A 418 -18.97 18.57 -9.34
CA ARG A 418 -19.63 18.38 -8.05
C ARG A 418 -20.88 19.23 -7.94
N THR A 419 -20.80 20.48 -8.41
CA THR A 419 -21.95 21.36 -8.55
C THR A 419 -23.00 20.72 -9.47
N LEU A 420 -22.58 20.03 -10.54
CA LEU A 420 -23.48 19.26 -11.42
C LEU A 420 -24.06 18.01 -10.74
N TRP A 421 -23.29 17.26 -9.94
CA TRP A 421 -23.75 16.02 -9.28
C TRP A 421 -24.70 16.29 -8.10
N GLN A 422 -24.36 17.25 -7.23
CA GLN A 422 -25.23 17.70 -6.13
C GLN A 422 -26.54 18.32 -6.65
N ALA A 423 -26.52 18.85 -7.88
CA ALA A 423 -27.71 19.34 -8.57
C ALA A 423 -28.63 18.22 -9.08
N ILE A 424 -28.20 16.95 -9.14
CA ILE A 424 -28.93 15.84 -9.78
C ILE A 424 -29.34 14.75 -8.76
N SER A 425 -28.93 14.83 -7.48
CA SER A 425 -29.26 13.83 -6.44
C SER A 425 -29.48 14.46 -5.05
N PRO A 426 -30.71 14.88 -4.69
CA PRO A 426 -30.99 15.58 -3.43
C PRO A 426 -31.01 14.68 -2.18
N ASP A 427 -31.26 13.37 -2.33
CA ASP A 427 -31.57 12.48 -1.20
C ASP A 427 -30.33 11.87 -0.49
N VAL A 428 -29.10 12.30 -0.82
CA VAL A 428 -27.86 11.78 -0.19
C VAL A 428 -27.14 12.82 0.68
N ALA A 429 -27.72 14.02 0.85
CA ALA A 429 -27.20 14.99 1.80
C ALA A 429 -27.63 14.63 3.23
N THR A 430 -26.86 13.79 3.91
CA THR A 430 -26.83 13.84 5.38
C THR A 430 -25.61 14.65 5.81
N ASP A 431 -25.94 15.79 6.42
CA ASP A 431 -25.12 16.60 7.31
C ASP A 431 -23.99 17.44 6.68
N ILE A 432 -24.36 18.49 5.93
CA ILE A 432 -23.55 19.73 5.87
C ILE A 432 -24.49 20.94 5.93
N SER A 433 -24.12 21.89 6.78
CA SER A 433 -24.77 23.14 7.15
C SER A 433 -25.46 23.90 6.01
N SER A 434 -26.56 24.57 6.35
CA SER A 434 -27.09 25.73 5.65
C SER A 434 -26.00 26.79 5.47
N ASP A 435 -25.31 26.75 4.34
CA ASP A 435 -24.33 27.75 3.94
C ASP A 435 -25.00 28.72 2.95
N ASP A 436 -25.14 29.99 3.36
CA ASP A 436 -25.79 31.05 2.58
C ASP A 436 -25.11 31.26 1.21
N GLN A 437 -23.82 30.91 1.10
CA GLN A 437 -23.05 31.03 -0.14
C GLN A 437 -23.54 30.09 -1.25
N ALA A 438 -23.97 28.86 -0.91
CA ALA A 438 -24.47 27.90 -1.89
C ALA A 438 -25.83 28.31 -2.49
N VAL A 439 -26.62 29.08 -1.75
CA VAL A 439 -27.89 29.66 -2.24
C VAL A 439 -27.60 30.83 -3.17
N VAL A 440 -26.62 31.67 -2.83
CA VAL A 440 -26.15 32.79 -3.66
C VAL A 440 -25.58 32.31 -4.99
N ASP A 441 -24.72 31.29 -4.98
CA ASP A 441 -24.07 30.76 -6.18
C ASP A 441 -25.09 30.13 -7.16
N ARG A 442 -26.17 29.53 -6.63
CA ARG A 442 -27.27 28.99 -7.45
C ARG A 442 -28.11 30.08 -8.11
N ALA A 443 -28.40 31.17 -7.39
CA ALA A 443 -29.16 32.29 -7.93
C ALA A 443 -28.41 33.00 -9.06
N GLU A 444 -27.08 33.17 -8.94
CA GLU A 444 -26.28 33.75 -10.02
C GLU A 444 -26.14 32.79 -11.22
N ALA A 445 -26.03 31.48 -10.99
CA ALA A 445 -26.03 30.49 -12.06
C ALA A 445 -27.35 30.48 -12.86
N GLU A 446 -28.50 30.63 -12.19
CA GLU A 446 -29.81 30.72 -12.85
C GLU A 446 -29.90 31.98 -13.71
N LYS A 447 -29.49 33.13 -13.15
CA LYS A 447 -29.46 34.41 -13.85
C LYS A 447 -28.58 34.35 -15.09
N GLN A 448 -27.40 33.73 -15.00
CA GLN A 448 -26.50 33.56 -16.14
C GLN A 448 -27.14 32.69 -17.23
N CYS A 449 -27.80 31.57 -16.87
CA CYS A 449 -28.53 30.76 -17.84
C CYS A 449 -29.62 31.58 -18.54
N ARG A 450 -30.40 32.38 -17.81
CA ARG A 450 -31.45 33.22 -18.39
C ARG A 450 -30.91 34.29 -19.34
N VAL A 451 -29.76 34.89 -19.04
CA VAL A 451 -29.07 35.83 -19.95
C VAL A 451 -28.64 35.11 -21.22
N THR A 452 -27.97 33.96 -21.11
CA THR A 452 -27.51 33.17 -22.26
C THR A 452 -28.68 32.70 -23.13
N ILE A 453 -29.81 32.32 -22.54
CA ILE A 453 -31.03 31.95 -23.28
C ILE A 453 -31.67 33.15 -23.98
N ALA A 454 -31.59 34.35 -23.40
CA ALA A 454 -32.09 35.57 -24.02
C ALA A 454 -31.23 35.99 -25.23
N GLU A 455 -29.91 35.81 -25.14
CA GLU A 455 -28.97 36.08 -26.24
C GLU A 455 -29.01 35.00 -27.33
N ASN A 456 -29.19 33.74 -26.93
CA ASN A 456 -29.28 32.58 -27.82
C ASN A 456 -30.38 31.62 -27.33
N PRO A 457 -31.63 31.77 -27.81
CA PRO A 457 -32.73 30.87 -27.44
C PRO A 457 -32.54 29.41 -27.86
N GLY A 458 -31.58 29.13 -28.76
CA GLY A 458 -31.22 27.79 -29.22
C GLY A 458 -30.05 27.16 -28.47
N ASP A 459 -29.55 27.78 -27.41
CA ASP A 459 -28.49 27.23 -26.57
C ASP A 459 -29.05 26.08 -25.70
N PHE A 460 -28.86 24.85 -26.18
CA PHE A 460 -29.33 23.68 -25.44
C PHE A 460 -28.72 23.61 -24.04
N ASP A 461 -27.42 23.89 -23.88
CA ASP A 461 -26.74 23.65 -22.61
C ASP A 461 -27.24 24.63 -21.55
N ALA A 462 -27.52 25.88 -21.94
CA ALA A 462 -28.14 26.88 -21.08
C ALA A 462 -29.60 26.52 -20.72
N VAL A 463 -30.41 26.09 -21.68
CA VAL A 463 -31.82 25.68 -21.46
C VAL A 463 -31.90 24.41 -20.59
N HIS A 464 -31.09 23.40 -20.88
CA HIS A 464 -31.00 22.16 -20.10
C HIS A 464 -30.52 22.45 -18.68
N ARG A 465 -29.49 23.28 -18.50
CA ARG A 465 -29.00 23.70 -17.19
C ARG A 465 -30.04 24.50 -16.40
N LEU A 466 -30.80 25.39 -17.06
CA LEU A 466 -31.90 26.11 -16.41
C LEU A 466 -32.98 25.14 -15.88
N SER A 467 -33.36 24.12 -16.66
CA SER A 467 -34.34 23.11 -16.21
C SER A 467 -33.90 22.38 -14.94
N ILE A 468 -32.61 22.08 -14.79
CA ILE A 468 -32.04 21.44 -13.60
C ILE A 468 -32.09 22.40 -12.40
N LEU A 469 -31.71 23.67 -12.59
CA LEU A 469 -31.74 24.70 -11.54
C LEU A 469 -33.17 24.97 -11.04
N LEU A 470 -34.16 24.96 -11.93
CA LEU A 470 -35.58 25.12 -11.58
C LEU A 470 -36.11 23.90 -10.81
N LEU A 471 -35.71 22.69 -11.20
CA LEU A 471 -36.06 21.47 -10.47
C LEU A 471 -35.54 21.52 -9.02
N LEU A 472 -34.32 22.02 -8.81
CA LEU A 472 -33.71 22.19 -7.50
C LEU A 472 -34.42 23.22 -6.60
N ARG A 473 -35.12 24.19 -7.19
CA ARG A 473 -35.96 25.15 -6.47
C ARG A 473 -37.37 24.61 -6.19
N HIS A 474 -37.63 23.34 -6.50
CA HIS A 474 -38.95 22.71 -6.45
C HIS A 474 -39.98 23.35 -7.39
N GLU A 475 -39.53 24.08 -8.42
CA GLU A 475 -40.37 24.70 -9.44
C GLU A 475 -40.58 23.74 -10.62
N ALA A 476 -41.13 22.55 -10.33
CA ALA A 476 -41.17 21.43 -11.27
C ALA A 476 -41.90 21.74 -12.59
N ARG A 477 -42.90 22.64 -12.59
CA ARG A 477 -43.61 23.05 -13.81
C ARG A 477 -42.76 23.89 -14.75
N GLU A 478 -41.94 24.80 -14.20
CA GLU A 478 -41.03 25.60 -15.01
C GLU A 478 -39.86 24.74 -15.51
N ALA A 479 -39.37 23.84 -14.65
CA ALA A 479 -38.37 22.84 -15.03
C ALA A 479 -38.86 21.96 -16.20
N GLU A 480 -40.11 21.51 -16.16
CA GLU A 480 -40.72 20.70 -17.21
C GLU A 480 -40.84 21.47 -18.55
N ALA A 481 -41.17 22.76 -18.50
CA ALA A 481 -41.21 23.60 -19.69
C ALA A 481 -39.81 23.75 -20.33
N GLU A 482 -38.78 24.01 -19.51
CA GLU A 482 -37.42 24.20 -20.00
C GLU A 482 -36.77 22.89 -20.47
N ILE A 483 -37.01 21.75 -19.81
CA ILE A 483 -36.53 20.46 -20.32
C ILE A 483 -37.24 20.07 -21.62
N GLY A 484 -38.51 20.44 -21.78
CA GLY A 484 -39.26 20.29 -23.03
C GLY A 484 -38.58 21.06 -24.17
N ARG A 485 -38.22 22.32 -23.94
CA ARG A 485 -37.46 23.14 -24.90
C ARG A 485 -36.08 22.55 -25.21
N ALA A 486 -35.35 22.06 -24.21
CA ALA A 486 -34.07 21.38 -24.45
C ALA A 486 -34.25 20.17 -25.38
N LEU A 487 -35.31 19.39 -25.19
CA LEU A 487 -35.61 18.23 -26.03
C LEU A 487 -36.16 18.58 -27.42
N GLU A 488 -36.73 19.76 -27.62
CA GLU A 488 -37.01 20.30 -28.96
C GLU A 488 -35.72 20.65 -29.70
N LEU A 489 -34.71 21.19 -28.99
CA LEU A 489 -33.41 21.55 -29.56
C LEU A 489 -32.53 20.32 -29.85
N ARG A 490 -32.47 19.34 -28.94
CA ARG A 490 -31.78 18.05 -29.15
C ARG A 490 -32.65 16.87 -28.65
N PRO A 491 -33.49 16.30 -29.53
CA PRO A 491 -34.39 15.18 -29.19
C PRO A 491 -33.70 13.87 -28.81
N ASP A 492 -32.43 13.72 -29.14
CA ASP A 492 -31.59 12.53 -28.96
C ASP A 492 -30.60 12.63 -27.80
N SER A 493 -30.72 13.65 -26.94
CA SER A 493 -29.90 13.76 -25.73
C SER A 493 -30.36 12.81 -24.63
N ALA A 494 -29.57 11.77 -24.37
CA ALA A 494 -29.81 10.82 -23.28
C ALA A 494 -29.88 11.52 -21.91
N ALA A 495 -28.99 12.49 -21.67
CA ALA A 495 -28.96 13.27 -20.43
C ALA A 495 -30.21 14.13 -20.23
N ALA A 496 -30.77 14.72 -21.29
CA ALA A 496 -32.02 15.48 -21.20
C ALA A 496 -33.23 14.58 -20.96
N HIS A 497 -33.30 13.39 -21.59
CA HIS A 497 -34.35 12.41 -21.26
C HIS A 497 -34.22 11.90 -19.82
N CYS A 498 -33.00 11.66 -19.32
CA CYS A 498 -32.79 11.29 -17.91
C CYS A 498 -33.22 12.42 -16.95
N THR A 499 -32.89 13.68 -17.27
CA THR A 499 -33.31 14.85 -16.50
C THR A 499 -34.83 15.02 -16.51
N TYR A 500 -35.48 14.81 -17.65
CA TYR A 500 -36.94 14.83 -17.73
C TYR A 500 -37.55 13.72 -16.87
N GLY A 501 -36.96 12.53 -16.88
CA GLY A 501 -37.33 11.46 -15.97
C GLY A 501 -37.29 11.91 -14.50
N ASN A 502 -36.24 12.62 -14.08
CA ASN A 502 -36.13 13.15 -12.70
C ASN A 502 -37.21 14.20 -12.38
N ILE A 503 -37.54 15.07 -13.34
CA ILE A 503 -38.63 16.06 -13.19
C ILE A 503 -39.98 15.35 -12.99
N LEU A 504 -40.24 14.29 -13.77
CA LEU A 504 -41.46 13.49 -13.64
C LEU A 504 -41.54 12.75 -12.30
N ILE A 505 -40.41 12.27 -11.76
CA ILE A 505 -40.33 11.75 -10.38
C ILE A 505 -40.75 12.81 -9.36
N ALA A 506 -40.31 14.06 -9.52
CA ALA A 506 -40.62 15.14 -8.57
C ALA A 506 -42.11 15.50 -8.55
N VAL A 507 -42.82 15.35 -9.68
CA VAL A 507 -44.28 15.50 -9.76
C VAL A 507 -45.05 14.18 -9.53
N ARG A 508 -44.34 13.11 -9.14
CA ARG A 508 -44.86 11.77 -8.84
C ARG A 508 -45.51 11.06 -10.04
N ASP A 509 -45.14 11.44 -11.27
CA ASP A 509 -45.46 10.68 -12.48
C ASP A 509 -44.36 9.62 -12.73
N PHE A 510 -44.49 8.50 -12.03
CA PHE A 510 -43.47 7.45 -12.07
C PHE A 510 -43.50 6.66 -13.39
N GLU A 511 -44.68 6.45 -13.98
CA GLU A 511 -44.83 5.82 -15.29
C GLU A 511 -44.20 6.66 -16.40
N GLY A 512 -44.46 7.97 -16.42
CA GLY A 512 -43.84 8.91 -17.34
C GLY A 512 -42.32 8.93 -17.17
N ALA A 513 -41.83 8.89 -15.92
CA ALA A 513 -40.41 8.84 -15.63
C ALA A 513 -39.74 7.57 -16.20
N VAL A 514 -40.37 6.39 -16.06
CA VAL A 514 -39.87 5.14 -16.65
C VAL A 514 -39.73 5.26 -18.16
N VAL A 515 -40.74 5.81 -18.85
CA VAL A 515 -40.69 6.03 -20.31
C VAL A 515 -39.51 6.91 -20.70
N ARG A 516 -39.23 7.96 -19.93
CA ARG A 516 -38.09 8.87 -20.19
C ARG A 516 -36.74 8.21 -19.89
N TYR A 517 -36.61 7.45 -18.82
CA TYR A 517 -35.39 6.69 -18.57
C TYR A 517 -35.16 5.60 -19.62
N ASP A 518 -36.19 4.93 -20.10
CA ASP A 518 -36.09 3.97 -21.21
C ASP A 518 -35.60 4.65 -22.49
N ARG A 519 -36.06 5.88 -22.76
CA ARG A 519 -35.56 6.65 -23.89
C ARG A 519 -34.09 7.04 -23.71
N ALA A 520 -33.68 7.45 -22.50
CA ALA A 520 -32.28 7.74 -22.19
C ALA A 520 -31.38 6.50 -22.37
N ILE A 521 -31.83 5.33 -21.89
CA ILE A 521 -31.13 4.04 -22.01
C ILE A 521 -31.04 3.58 -23.47
N ALA A 522 -32.09 3.79 -24.26
CA ALA A 522 -32.08 3.44 -25.68
C ALA A 522 -31.09 4.29 -26.49
N LEU A 523 -30.88 5.55 -26.07
CA LEU A 523 -29.90 6.46 -26.67
C LEU A 523 -28.49 6.17 -26.17
N GLU A 524 -28.33 5.80 -24.90
CA GLU A 524 -27.05 5.46 -24.28
C GLU A 524 -27.16 4.19 -23.39
N PRO A 525 -26.87 3.00 -23.94
CA PRO A 525 -26.99 1.74 -23.21
C PRO A 525 -26.01 1.56 -22.03
N SER A 526 -24.98 2.40 -21.94
CA SER A 526 -24.03 2.44 -20.81
C SER A 526 -24.41 3.46 -19.72
N HIS A 527 -25.60 4.06 -19.79
CA HIS A 527 -26.01 5.12 -18.87
C HIS A 527 -26.46 4.56 -17.51
N SER A 528 -25.49 4.17 -16.67
CA SER A 528 -25.71 3.55 -15.35
C SER A 528 -26.65 4.35 -14.43
N ILE A 529 -26.61 5.68 -14.46
CA ILE A 529 -27.52 6.55 -13.69
C ILE A 529 -28.98 6.39 -14.12
N ALA A 530 -29.28 6.33 -15.43
CA ALA A 530 -30.63 6.15 -15.93
C ALA A 530 -31.20 4.77 -15.54
N TYR A 531 -30.36 3.73 -15.53
CA TYR A 531 -30.74 2.41 -15.00
C TYR A 531 -31.07 2.45 -13.50
N ASN A 532 -30.25 3.12 -12.67
CA ASN A 532 -30.55 3.29 -11.25
C ASN A 532 -31.84 4.09 -11.02
N ASN A 533 -32.04 5.19 -11.74
CA ASN A 533 -33.21 6.05 -11.55
C ASN A 533 -34.50 5.39 -12.08
N LYS A 534 -34.41 4.61 -13.17
CA LYS A 534 -35.48 3.71 -13.61
C LYS A 534 -35.84 2.70 -12.53
N GLY A 535 -34.83 2.09 -11.88
CA GLY A 535 -35.05 1.18 -10.76
C GLY A 535 -35.82 1.84 -9.60
N ASN A 536 -35.48 3.09 -9.27
CA ASN A 536 -36.20 3.85 -8.24
C ASN A 536 -37.66 4.14 -8.63
N ALA A 537 -37.90 4.52 -9.88
CA ALA A 537 -39.24 4.76 -10.41
C ALA A 537 -40.10 3.48 -10.36
N LEU A 538 -39.55 2.35 -10.83
CA LEU A 538 -40.20 1.05 -10.83
C LEU A 538 -40.51 0.54 -9.42
N ARG A 539 -39.60 0.76 -8.46
CA ARG A 539 -39.84 0.46 -7.05
C ARG A 539 -41.02 1.25 -6.50
N ARG A 540 -41.13 2.55 -6.82
CA ARG A 540 -42.28 3.39 -6.41
C ARG A 540 -43.61 2.94 -7.03
N LEU A 541 -43.55 2.24 -8.16
CA LEU A 541 -44.69 1.60 -8.82
C LEU A 541 -45.01 0.18 -8.31
N GLY A 542 -44.23 -0.35 -7.36
CA GLY A 542 -44.36 -1.73 -6.87
C GLY A 542 -43.90 -2.78 -7.89
N ARG A 543 -43.17 -2.39 -8.95
CA ARG A 543 -42.62 -3.28 -9.98
C ARG A 543 -41.22 -3.75 -9.56
N THR A 544 -41.16 -4.50 -8.47
CA THR A 544 -39.92 -4.87 -7.76
C THR A 544 -38.92 -5.65 -8.62
N ASP A 545 -39.38 -6.65 -9.39
CA ASP A 545 -38.49 -7.46 -10.24
C ASP A 545 -37.80 -6.62 -11.34
N GLU A 546 -38.55 -5.70 -11.92
CA GLU A 546 -38.02 -4.81 -12.96
C GLU A 546 -37.08 -3.74 -12.36
N ALA A 547 -37.34 -3.33 -11.12
CA ALA A 547 -36.45 -2.45 -10.37
C ALA A 547 -35.12 -3.14 -10.07
N LEU A 548 -35.16 -4.39 -9.59
CA LEU A 548 -33.98 -5.22 -9.33
C LEU A 548 -33.12 -5.38 -10.58
N ALA A 549 -33.74 -5.78 -11.70
CA ALA A 549 -33.04 -5.93 -12.98
C ALA A 549 -32.39 -4.61 -13.44
N SER A 550 -33.04 -3.47 -13.17
CA SER A 550 -32.50 -2.15 -13.50
C SER A 550 -31.28 -1.79 -12.62
N TYR A 551 -31.31 -2.07 -11.32
CA TYR A 551 -30.16 -1.87 -10.45
C TYR A 551 -28.99 -2.80 -10.79
N GLU A 552 -29.24 -4.06 -11.10
CA GLU A 552 -28.21 -5.01 -11.53
C GLU A 552 -27.51 -4.56 -12.81
N LYS A 553 -28.27 -4.02 -13.77
CA LYS A 553 -27.67 -3.43 -14.98
C LYS A 553 -26.82 -2.20 -14.66
N ALA A 554 -27.27 -1.32 -13.77
CA ALA A 554 -26.47 -0.17 -13.32
C ALA A 554 -25.12 -0.62 -12.69
N ILE A 555 -25.14 -1.71 -11.91
CA ILE A 555 -23.96 -2.27 -11.23
C ILE A 555 -23.06 -3.05 -12.20
N ALA A 556 -23.63 -3.78 -13.15
CA ALA A 556 -22.84 -4.46 -14.18
C ALA A 556 -22.06 -3.46 -15.05
N ILE A 557 -22.67 -2.30 -15.34
CA ILE A 557 -22.01 -1.21 -16.08
C ILE A 557 -20.99 -0.50 -15.19
N ARG A 558 -21.29 -0.29 -13.90
CA ARG A 558 -20.42 0.36 -12.92
C ARG A 558 -20.36 -0.47 -11.62
N PRO A 559 -19.38 -1.40 -11.49
CA PRO A 559 -19.32 -2.34 -10.36
C PRO A 559 -19.22 -1.71 -8.97
N ASN A 560 -18.72 -0.48 -8.88
CA ASN A 560 -18.60 0.28 -7.62
C ASN A 560 -19.69 1.36 -7.46
N TYR A 561 -20.85 1.22 -8.12
CA TYR A 561 -21.94 2.20 -8.00
C TYR A 561 -22.70 2.02 -6.69
N GLU A 562 -22.16 2.60 -5.62
CA GLU A 562 -22.65 2.44 -4.24
C GLU A 562 -24.15 2.70 -4.08
N GLN A 563 -24.71 3.71 -4.76
CA GLN A 563 -26.14 4.00 -4.69
C GLN A 563 -27.00 2.91 -5.33
N ALA A 564 -26.59 2.33 -6.45
CA ALA A 564 -27.30 1.22 -7.07
C ALA A 564 -27.17 -0.06 -6.22
N ILE A 565 -26.01 -0.28 -5.60
CA ILE A 565 -25.78 -1.39 -4.65
C ILE A 565 -26.69 -1.25 -3.43
N ALA A 566 -26.78 -0.04 -2.85
CA ALA A 566 -27.64 0.26 -1.71
C ALA A 566 -29.13 0.16 -2.06
N ASN A 567 -29.56 0.71 -3.20
CA ASN A 567 -30.96 0.62 -3.66
C ASN A 567 -31.37 -0.83 -3.96
N ARG A 568 -30.44 -1.65 -4.48
CA ARG A 568 -30.64 -3.09 -4.66
C ARG A 568 -30.76 -3.81 -3.33
N ALA A 569 -29.88 -3.51 -2.37
CA ALA A 569 -29.94 -4.10 -1.03
C ALA A 569 -31.26 -3.76 -0.31
N ALA A 570 -31.72 -2.52 -0.43
CA ALA A 570 -32.98 -2.08 0.15
C ALA A 570 -34.22 -2.83 -0.39
N LEU A 571 -34.19 -3.32 -1.64
CA LEU A 571 -35.27 -4.19 -2.16
C LEU A 571 -35.32 -5.55 -1.46
N PHE A 572 -34.18 -6.10 -1.07
CA PHE A 572 -34.11 -7.37 -0.36
C PHE A 572 -34.47 -7.22 1.11
N ASP A 573 -34.13 -6.09 1.75
CA ASP A 573 -34.54 -5.81 3.13
C ASP A 573 -36.06 -5.64 3.26
N GLU A 574 -36.74 -5.06 2.26
CA GLU A 574 -38.22 -4.97 2.20
C GLU A 574 -38.90 -6.34 2.01
N GLU A 575 -38.21 -7.32 1.40
CA GLU A 575 -38.67 -8.71 1.26
C GLU A 575 -38.34 -9.58 2.50
N THR A 576 -37.37 -9.14 3.31
CA THR A 576 -36.87 -9.85 4.51
C THR A 576 -37.79 -9.68 5.73
N ASP A 577 -38.71 -8.71 5.72
CA ASP A 577 -39.76 -8.55 6.75
C ASP A 577 -40.82 -9.69 6.75
N MET A 578 -40.71 -10.66 5.83
CA MET A 578 -41.58 -11.83 5.73
C MET A 578 -40.87 -13.18 6.01
N LEU A 579 -39.59 -13.20 6.41
CA LEU A 579 -38.86 -14.45 6.72
C LEU A 579 -38.08 -14.38 8.06
N PRO A 580 -38.09 -15.44 8.91
CA PRO A 580 -37.44 -15.39 10.21
C PRO A 580 -35.91 -15.45 10.13
N ALA A 581 -35.27 -14.65 10.99
CA ALA A 581 -33.83 -14.44 11.11
C ALA A 581 -33.01 -15.72 11.37
N VAL A 582 -31.99 -15.97 10.52
CA VAL A 582 -30.95 -16.96 10.77
C VAL A 582 -29.57 -16.50 10.23
N ILE A 583 -28.61 -16.44 11.16
CA ILE A 583 -27.14 -16.47 11.06
C ILE A 583 -26.39 -15.13 10.85
N GLN A 584 -25.86 -14.67 12.00
CA GLN A 584 -24.69 -13.81 12.16
C GLN A 584 -23.50 -14.27 11.30
N LEU A 585 -22.96 -13.37 10.48
CA LEU A 585 -21.60 -13.48 9.95
C LEU A 585 -20.68 -12.49 10.66
N SER A 586 -19.80 -13.06 11.47
CA SER A 586 -18.69 -12.42 12.16
C SER A 586 -17.62 -11.90 11.21
N ARG A 587 -17.02 -10.79 11.61
CA ARG A 587 -15.97 -9.98 10.97
C ARG A 587 -14.63 -10.72 10.79
N LEU A 588 -14.01 -10.51 9.61
CA LEU A 588 -12.56 -10.47 9.20
C LEU A 588 -11.50 -11.42 9.81
N PRO A 589 -10.53 -11.85 8.97
CA PRO A 589 -9.11 -11.71 9.33
C PRO A 589 -8.18 -11.20 8.18
N PRO A 590 -7.10 -10.44 8.48
CA PRO A 590 -5.99 -10.20 7.55
C PRO A 590 -4.70 -10.95 7.95
N ASN A 591 -4.01 -11.46 6.92
CA ASN A 591 -2.58 -11.81 6.83
C ASN A 591 -2.09 -13.15 7.44
N VAL A 592 -1.91 -14.14 6.56
CA VAL A 592 -1.00 -15.31 6.67
C VAL A 592 0.02 -15.21 5.55
#